data_AF-A0AAF0DHB4-F1
#
_entry.id   AF-A0AAF0DHB4-F1
#
_cell.length_a   1.000
_cell.length_b   1.000
_cell.length_c   1.000
_cell.angle_alpha   90.00
_cell.angle_beta   90.00
_cell.angle_gamma   90.00
#
_symmetry.space_group_name_H-M   'P 1'
#
loop_
_entity.id
_entity.type
_entity.pdbx_description
1 polymer ?
#
loop_
_entity_poly.entity_id
_entity_poly.type
_entity_poly.pdbx_seq_one_letter_code
_entity_poly.pdbx_strand_id
1 'polypeptide(L)' 'MRSVVIPALILGSINAYNLWNEHWEHWEHMPPLEERVEYPYQNIRSKNFPWGDGDKTLFWNPKVNYHNKDKTT' A
#
# COMPACT_ATOMS: atom_id res chain seq x y z
N MET A 1 9.21 -12.12 38.46
CA MET A 1 8.22 -12.15 37.35
C MET A 1 9.01 -12.40 36.07
N ARG A 2 8.88 -13.59 35.46
CA ARG A 2 9.68 -14.00 34.29
C ARG A 2 9.24 -13.18 33.07
N SER A 3 10.18 -12.74 32.24
CA SER A 3 9.94 -11.79 31.13
C SER A 3 8.91 -12.32 30.13
N VAL A 4 7.76 -11.65 30.02
CA VAL A 4 6.67 -11.95 29.07
C VAL A 4 6.92 -11.31 27.71
N VAL A 5 7.82 -10.32 27.65
CA VAL A 5 8.12 -9.54 26.45
C VAL A 5 8.70 -10.43 25.35
N ILE A 6 9.69 -11.27 25.67
CA ILE A 6 10.36 -12.10 24.66
C ILE A 6 9.38 -13.12 24.04
N PRO A 7 8.62 -13.92 24.82
CA PRO A 7 7.62 -14.82 24.25
C PRO A 7 6.55 -14.10 23.43
N ALA A 8 6.07 -12.94 23.89
CA ALA A 8 5.05 -12.16 23.17
C ALA A 8 5.58 -11.63 21.83
N LEU A 9 6.83 -11.15 21.79
CA LEU A 9 7.45 -10.69 20.55
C LEU A 9 7.66 -11.83 19.55
N ILE A 10 8.03 -13.03 20.01
CA ILE A 10 8.20 -14.20 19.12
C ILE A 10 6.85 -14.56 18.49
N LEU A 11 5.81 -14.73 19.31
CA LEU A 11 4.49 -15.10 18.81
C LEU A 11 3.91 -14.02 17.88
N GLY A 12 4.06 -12.74 18.24
CA GLY A 12 3.64 -11.62 17.40
C GLY A 12 4.39 -11.57 16.07
N SER A 13 5.69 -11.81 16.07
CA SER A 13 6.51 -11.83 14.85
C SER A 13 6.10 -12.96 13.91
N ILE A 14 5.84 -14.17 14.44
CA ILE A 14 5.37 -15.31 13.64
C ILE A 14 4.01 -14.98 13.00
N ASN A 15 3.08 -14.42 13.77
CA ASN A 15 1.76 -14.06 13.23
C ASN A 15 1.87 -12.98 12.15
N ALA A 16 2.66 -11.92 12.37
CA ALA A 16 2.88 -10.87 11.39
C ALA A 16 3.54 -11.38 10.11
N TYR A 17 4.49 -12.32 10.22
CA TYR A 17 5.13 -12.93 9.06
C TYR A 17 4.16 -13.75 8.21
N ASN A 18 3.28 -14.53 8.85
CA ASN A 18 2.24 -15.28 8.12
C ASN A 18 1.29 -14.35 7.38
N LEU A 19 0.77 -13.33 8.07
CA LEU A 19 -0.12 -12.32 7.47
C LEU A 19 0.55 -11.55 6.33
N TRP A 20 1.86 -11.28 6.43
CA TRP A 20 2.63 -10.65 5.37
C TRP A 20 2.67 -11.49 4.10
N ASN A 21 2.90 -12.80 4.23
CA ASN A 21 2.92 -13.70 3.07
C ASN A 21 1.52 -13.83 2.45
N GLU A 22 0.48 -14.00 3.28
CA GLU A 22 -0.92 -14.05 2.81
C GLU A 22 -1.33 -12.76 2.08
N HIS A 23 -0.86 -11.59 2.56
CA HIS A 23 -1.13 -10.31 1.91
C HIS A 23 -0.56 -10.25 0.49
N TRP A 24 0.68 -10.72 0.31
CA TRP A 24 1.31 -10.73 -1.02
C TRP A 24 0.72 -11.79 -1.94
N GLU A 25 0.37 -12.97 -1.42
CA GLU A 25 -0.34 -13.98 -2.18
C GLU A 25 -1.70 -13.43 -2.67
N HIS A 26 -2.48 -12.76 -1.82
CA HIS A 26 -3.70 -12.09 -2.24
C HIS A 26 -3.45 -10.97 -3.28
N TRP A 27 -2.36 -10.22 -3.11
CA TRP A 27 -1.99 -9.15 -4.03
C TRP A 27 -1.67 -9.67 -5.44
N GLU A 28 -1.00 -10.82 -5.55
CA GLU A 28 -0.63 -11.45 -6.83
C GLU A 28 -1.85 -11.89 -7.66
N HIS A 29 -2.99 -12.16 -7.02
CA HIS A 29 -4.23 -12.54 -7.70
C HIS A 29 -5.14 -11.37 -8.05
N MET A 30 -4.80 -10.14 -7.64
CA MET A 30 -5.60 -8.95 -7.93
C MET A 30 -5.34 -8.48 -9.37
N PRO A 31 -6.34 -7.87 -10.05
CA PRO A 31 -6.14 -7.32 -11.39
C PRO A 31 -5.02 -6.26 -11.40
N PRO A 32 -4.36 -6.04 -12.55
CA PRO A 32 -3.36 -4.99 -12.71
C PRO A 32 -3.90 -3.62 -12.30
N LEU A 33 -3.03 -2.75 -11.77
CA LEU A 33 -3.46 -1.45 -11.20
C LEU A 33 -4.10 -0.55 -12.25
N GLU A 34 -3.61 -0.58 -13.48
CA GLU A 34 -4.10 0.17 -14.64
C GLU A 34 -5.52 -0.25 -15.05
N GLU A 35 -5.95 -1.47 -14.73
CA GLU A 35 -7.30 -1.97 -15.00
C GLU A 35 -8.28 -1.58 -13.89
N ARG A 36 -7.81 -1.38 -12.65
CA ARG A 36 -8.66 -1.03 -11.50
C ARG A 36 -9.30 0.33 -11.69
N VAL A 37 -10.59 0.44 -11.35
CA VAL A 37 -11.34 1.69 -11.42
C VAL A 37 -10.73 2.71 -10.44
N GLU A 38 -10.44 3.90 -10.94
CA GLU A 38 -9.96 5.03 -10.15
C GLU A 38 -11.10 6.03 -9.97
N TYR A 39 -11.62 6.16 -8.75
CA TYR A 39 -12.78 7.00 -8.49
C TYR A 39 -12.40 8.50 -8.38
N PRO A 40 -13.32 9.44 -8.63
CA PRO A 40 -13.03 10.88 -8.60
C PRO A 40 -12.54 11.42 -7.26
N TYR A 41 -12.86 10.73 -6.17
CA TYR A 41 -12.41 11.09 -4.82
C TYR A 41 -11.04 10.50 -4.47
N GLN A 42 -10.55 9.54 -5.25
CA GLN A 42 -9.20 9.04 -5.12
C GLN A 42 -8.25 10.01 -5.81
N ASN A 43 -7.01 10.00 -5.36
CA ASN A 43 -5.94 10.70 -6.04
C ASN A 43 -6.21 12.21 -6.36
N ILE A 44 -6.95 12.91 -5.51
CA ILE A 44 -7.19 14.35 -5.65
C ILE A 44 -5.89 15.14 -5.44
N ARG A 45 -5.60 16.07 -6.35
CA ARG A 45 -4.48 17.02 -6.31
C ARG A 45 -4.98 18.45 -6.57
N SER A 46 -5.33 19.20 -5.52
CA SER A 46 -5.70 20.63 -5.66
C SER A 46 -4.49 21.53 -5.88
N LYS A 47 -3.33 21.13 -5.37
CA LYS A 47 -2.01 21.73 -5.60
C LYS A 47 -0.98 20.61 -5.67
N ASN A 48 -0.06 20.71 -6.62
CA ASN A 48 1.03 19.75 -6.77
C ASN A 48 1.96 19.77 -5.55
N PHE A 49 2.55 18.62 -5.23
CA PHE A 49 3.62 18.55 -4.24
C PHE A 49 4.85 19.36 -4.70
N PRO A 50 5.61 19.95 -3.77
CA PRO A 50 6.78 20.77 -4.11
C PRO A 50 8.04 19.96 -4.45
N TRP A 51 7.91 18.68 -4.80
CA TRP A 51 9.03 17.79 -5.15
C TRP A 51 8.67 16.86 -6.30
N GLY A 52 9.70 16.26 -6.91
CA GLY A 52 9.54 15.28 -7.98
C GLY A 52 8.73 15.84 -9.16
N ASP A 53 7.78 15.05 -9.65
CA ASP A 53 6.82 15.43 -10.69
C ASP A 53 5.57 16.15 -10.13
N GLY A 54 5.54 16.40 -8.82
CA GLY A 54 4.44 17.05 -8.11
C GLY A 54 3.23 16.16 -7.86
N ASP A 55 3.27 14.88 -8.24
CA ASP A 55 2.12 13.98 -8.23
C ASP A 55 2.20 12.92 -7.12
N LYS A 56 3.39 12.39 -6.90
CA LYS A 56 3.64 11.27 -5.99
C LYS A 56 3.98 11.74 -4.58
N THR A 57 3.41 11.06 -3.58
CA THR A 57 3.72 11.30 -2.18
C THR A 57 5.13 10.80 -1.83
N LEU A 58 5.64 11.17 -0.65
CA LEU A 58 6.96 10.74 -0.19
C LEU A 58 7.09 9.20 -0.06
N PHE A 59 5.99 8.52 0.29
CA PHE A 59 5.92 7.07 0.43
C PHE A 59 5.14 6.42 -0.71
N TRP A 60 5.21 7.00 -1.91
CA TRP A 60 4.59 6.41 -3.09
C TRP A 60 5.30 5.13 -3.51
N ASN A 61 4.56 4.03 -3.66
CA ASN A 61 5.07 2.77 -4.17
C ASN A 61 4.35 2.40 -5.47
N PRO A 62 5.02 2.42 -6.64
CA PRO A 62 4.39 2.12 -7.92
C PRO A 62 3.84 0.68 -8.02
N LYS A 63 4.23 -0.23 -7.12
CA LYS A 63 3.68 -1.59 -7.07
C LYS A 63 2.27 -1.66 -6.50
N VAL A 64 1.84 -0.65 -5.73
CA VAL A 64 0.54 -0.63 -5.04
C VAL A 64 -0.22 0.68 -5.21
N ASN A 65 0.42 1.72 -5.74
CA ASN A 65 -0.16 3.01 -6.02
C ASN A 65 -0.09 3.31 -7.52
N TYR A 66 -1.21 3.74 -8.06
CA TYR A 66 -1.39 4.13 -9.44
C TYR A 66 -2.26 5.37 -9.50
N HIS A 67 -1.98 6.27 -10.44
CA HIS A 67 -2.78 7.45 -10.69
C HIS A 67 -2.74 7.74 -12.19
N ASN A 68 -3.90 7.73 -12.83
CA ASN A 68 -4.06 8.10 -14.22
C ASN A 68 -4.97 9.33 -14.31
N LYS A 69 -4.36 10.46 -14.71
CA LYS A 69 -5.04 11.76 -14.79
C LYS A 69 -6.10 11.82 -15.90
N ASP A 70 -5.98 10.95 -16.90
CA ASP A 70 -6.87 10.89 -18.05
C ASP A 70 -7.97 9.83 -17.88
N LYS A 71 -7.90 9.04 -16.79
CA LYS A 71 -8.89 8.02 -16.48
C LYS A 71 -10.14 8.69 -15.89
N THR A 72 -11.09 8.95 -16.77
CA THR A 72 -12.45 9.37 -16.39
C THR A 72 -13.24 8.11 -16.04
N THR A 73 -13.75 8.04 -14.80
CA THR A 73 -14.72 7.00 -14.36
C THR A 73 -15.98 6.99 -15.18
#